data_AF-A0A968RCT0-F1
#
_entry.id   AF-A0A968RCT0-F1
#
_cell.length_a   1.000
_cell.length_b   1.000
_cell.length_c   1.000
_cell.angle_alpha   90.00
_cell.angle_beta   90.00
_cell.angle_gamma   90.00
#
_symmetry.space_group_name_H-M   'P 1'
#
loop_
_entity.id
_entity.type
_entity.pdbx_description
1 polymer ?
#
loop_
_entity_poly.entity_id
_entity_poly.type
_entity_poly.pdbx_seq_one_letter_code
_entity_poly.pdbx_strand_id
1 'polypeptide(L)'
;MHWPEYFPPDCPPNDAKEPHDRVYRLIQQDAATADDFLTVRQLYPNRQFPDSEKECRSCALSVLLQEMMSRLTAELVGLKI
;
A
#
# COMPACT_ATOMS: atom_id res chain seq x y z
N MET A 1 -18.73 6.87 -4.62
CA MET A 1 -17.40 6.40 -5.09
C MET A 1 -17.62 5.41 -6.21
N HIS A 2 -16.88 5.51 -7.30
CA HIS A 2 -16.81 4.46 -8.32
C HIS A 2 -15.44 3.80 -8.15
N TRP A 3 -15.41 2.52 -7.83
CA TRP A 3 -14.16 1.77 -7.81
C TRP A 3 -13.71 1.51 -9.25
N PRO A 4 -12.40 1.58 -9.53
CA PRO A 4 -11.85 1.22 -10.83
C PRO A 4 -12.30 -0.16 -11.34
N GLU A 5 -12.52 -0.27 -12.65
CA GLU A 5 -13.04 -1.50 -13.30
C GLU A 5 -12.15 -2.73 -13.16
N TYR A 6 -10.87 -2.54 -12.79
CA TYR A 6 -9.95 -3.65 -12.56
C TYR A 6 -10.14 -4.31 -11.18
N PHE A 7 -10.92 -3.73 -10.28
CA PHE A 7 -11.30 -4.38 -9.03
C PHE A 7 -12.38 -5.45 -9.26
N PRO A 8 -12.49 -6.46 -8.38
CA PRO A 8 -13.56 -7.44 -8.47
C PRO A 8 -14.95 -6.77 -8.45
N PRO A 9 -15.98 -7.37 -9.09
CA PRO A 9 -17.34 -6.81 -9.11
C PRO A 9 -17.91 -6.54 -7.71
N ASP A 10 -17.56 -7.39 -6.74
CA ASP A 10 -18.02 -7.30 -5.37
C ASP A 10 -17.04 -6.47 -4.50
N CYS A 11 -16.52 -5.36 -5.03
CA CYS A 11 -15.61 -4.48 -4.30
C CYS A 11 -16.35 -3.23 -3.74
N PRO A 12 -16.28 -2.95 -2.42
CA PRO A 12 -15.66 -3.78 -1.39
C PRO A 12 -16.54 -5.00 -1.07
N PRO A 13 -15.95 -6.12 -0.61
CA PRO A 13 -16.72 -7.30 -0.27
C PRO A 13 -17.67 -7.02 0.91
N ASN A 14 -18.76 -7.79 1.02
CA ASN A 14 -19.80 -7.55 2.04
C ASN A 14 -19.29 -7.64 3.49
N ASP A 15 -18.17 -8.32 3.72
CA ASP A 15 -17.51 -8.44 5.01
C ASP A 15 -16.40 -7.40 5.23
N ALA A 16 -16.21 -6.47 4.28
CA ALA A 16 -15.32 -5.35 4.45
C ALA A 16 -15.77 -4.48 5.64
N LYS A 17 -14.83 -4.20 6.52
CA LYS A 17 -15.06 -3.36 7.70
C LYS A 17 -14.85 -1.90 7.31
N GLU A 18 -15.58 -1.00 7.96
CA GLU A 18 -15.26 0.42 7.88
C GLU A 18 -13.82 0.65 8.37
N PRO A 19 -13.06 1.54 7.70
CA PRO A 19 -11.70 1.86 8.13
C PRO A 19 -11.73 2.48 9.53
N HIS A 20 -11.10 1.81 10.49
CA HIS A 20 -11.09 2.20 11.90
C HIS A 20 -9.71 2.67 12.39
N ASP A 21 -8.68 2.59 11.54
CA ASP A 21 -7.29 2.86 11.93
C ASP A 21 -6.62 3.92 11.06
N ARG A 22 -5.66 4.62 11.67
CA ARG A 22 -4.73 5.50 10.95
C ARG A 22 -3.54 4.69 10.46
N VAL A 23 -3.36 4.69 9.15
CA VAL A 23 -2.22 4.06 8.48
C VAL A 23 -1.36 5.10 7.78
N TYR A 24 -0.09 4.80 7.64
CA TYR A 24 0.93 5.67 7.04
C TYR A 24 1.60 4.93 5.90
N ARG A 25 2.05 5.65 4.87
CA ARG A 25 2.82 5.08 3.77
C ARG A 25 4.09 5.90 3.61
N LEU A 26 5.20 5.21 3.45
CA LEU A 26 6.45 5.86 3.09
C LEU A 26 6.41 6.22 1.61
N ILE A 27 6.67 7.48 1.33
CA ILE A 27 6.80 8.02 -0.02
C ILE A 27 8.24 8.48 -0.22
N GLN A 28 8.68 8.52 -1.47
CA GLN A 28 10.05 8.93 -1.80
C GLN A 28 10.21 10.45 -1.84
N GLN A 29 9.11 11.16 -2.03
CA GLN A 29 9.03 12.60 -2.27
C GLN A 29 8.59 13.32 -0.99
N ASP A 30 8.78 14.64 -0.93
CA ASP A 30 8.33 15.44 0.23
C ASP A 30 6.79 15.55 0.32
N ALA A 31 6.11 15.50 -0.83
CA ALA A 31 4.65 15.54 -0.92
C ALA A 31 4.11 14.30 -1.63
N ALA A 32 3.02 13.75 -1.10
CA ALA A 32 2.36 12.60 -1.70
C ALA A 32 1.70 12.98 -3.04
N THR A 33 1.89 12.13 -4.04
CA THR A 33 1.28 12.21 -5.37
C THR A 33 0.37 11.01 -5.59
N ALA A 34 -0.50 11.06 -6.60
CA ALA A 34 -1.34 9.91 -6.95
C ALA A 34 -0.51 8.67 -7.33
N ASP A 35 0.66 8.88 -7.94
CA ASP A 35 1.56 7.83 -8.37
C ASP A 35 2.16 7.04 -7.19
N ASP A 36 2.30 7.68 -6.03
CA ASP A 36 2.76 7.02 -4.80
C ASP A 36 1.77 5.93 -4.35
N PHE A 37 0.52 5.93 -4.83
CA PHE A 37 -0.50 4.93 -4.53
C PHE A 37 -0.72 3.91 -5.64
N LEU A 38 0.14 3.91 -6.68
CA LEU A 38 0.15 2.84 -7.67
C LEU A 38 0.71 1.55 -7.06
N THR A 39 0.04 0.45 -7.33
CA THR A 39 0.48 -0.89 -6.94
C THR A 39 1.62 -1.36 -7.85
N VAL A 40 2.37 -2.38 -7.42
CA VAL A 40 3.44 -2.96 -8.22
C VAL A 40 2.90 -3.50 -9.55
N ARG A 41 1.70 -4.07 -9.54
CA ARG A 41 1.01 -4.56 -10.74
C ARG A 41 0.68 -3.43 -11.72
N GLN A 42 0.26 -2.27 -11.23
CA GLN A 42 -0.02 -1.11 -12.08
C GLN A 42 1.25 -0.50 -12.68
N LEU A 43 2.34 -0.43 -11.91
CA LEU A 43 3.62 0.09 -12.38
C LEU A 43 4.30 -0.86 -13.39
N TYR A 44 4.15 -2.16 -13.21
CA TYR A 44 4.82 -3.19 -14.01
C TYR A 44 3.84 -4.27 -14.49
N PRO A 45 2.89 -3.93 -15.38
CA PRO A 45 1.79 -4.83 -15.76
C PRO A 45 2.26 -6.14 -16.41
N ASN A 46 3.42 -6.13 -17.06
CA ASN A 46 3.99 -7.30 -17.74
C ASN A 46 4.96 -8.12 -16.86
N ARG A 47 5.23 -7.67 -15.62
CA ARG A 47 6.12 -8.41 -14.71
C ARG A 47 5.42 -9.68 -14.24
N GLN A 48 6.07 -10.82 -14.42
CA GLN A 48 5.58 -12.09 -13.90
C GLN A 48 6.20 -12.34 -12.51
N PHE A 49 5.36 -12.70 -11.54
CA PHE A 49 5.83 -13.19 -10.26
C PHE A 49 5.80 -14.73 -10.29
N PRO A 50 6.86 -15.40 -9.83
CA PRO A 50 6.99 -16.87 -9.93
C PRO A 50 6.03 -17.63 -8.99
N ASP A 51 5.30 -16.90 -8.13
CA ASP A 51 4.45 -17.45 -7.08
C ASP A 51 3.12 -16.68 -7.07
N SER A 52 2.00 -17.41 -7.06
CA SER A 52 0.64 -16.86 -6.97
C SER A 52 0.43 -15.96 -5.74
N GLU A 53 1.10 -16.25 -4.63
CA GLU A 53 1.03 -15.41 -3.42
C GLU A 53 1.70 -14.06 -3.65
N LYS A 54 2.85 -14.05 -4.34
CA LYS A 54 3.57 -12.83 -4.71
C LYS A 54 2.81 -12.03 -5.77
N GLU A 55 2.17 -12.73 -6.70
CA GLU A 55 1.27 -12.15 -7.70
C GLU A 55 0.14 -11.37 -7.01
N CYS A 56 -0.57 -12.01 -6.07
CA CYS A 56 -1.63 -11.36 -5.29
C CYS A 56 -1.11 -10.13 -4.53
N ARG A 57 0.03 -10.25 -3.85
CA ARG A 57 0.66 -9.13 -3.10
C ARG A 57 1.07 -7.97 -3.99
N SER A 58 1.31 -8.19 -5.30
CA SER A 58 1.67 -7.12 -6.24
C SER A 58 0.53 -6.13 -6.47
N CYS A 59 -0.71 -6.52 -6.17
CA CYS A 59 -1.90 -5.68 -6.25
C CYS A 59 -2.18 -4.90 -4.95
N ALA A 60 -1.34 -5.04 -3.92
CA ALA A 60 -1.53 -4.40 -2.64
C ALA A 60 -0.64 -3.15 -2.46
N LEU A 61 -1.00 -2.31 -1.49
CA LEU A 61 -0.21 -1.19 -1.01
C LEU A 61 0.36 -1.53 0.36
N SER A 62 1.67 -1.42 0.53
CA SER A 62 2.30 -1.49 1.85
C SER A 62 1.96 -0.24 2.65
N VAL A 63 1.55 -0.45 3.90
CA VAL A 63 1.23 0.60 4.87
C VAL A 63 1.81 0.23 6.23
N LEU A 64 2.03 1.23 7.07
CA LEU A 64 2.51 1.14 8.43
C LEU A 64 1.39 1.55 9.38
N LEU A 65 1.21 0.78 10.44
CA LEU A 65 0.29 1.15 11.51
C LEU A 65 0.92 2.25 12.37
N GLN A 66 0.09 3.10 12.98
CA GLN A 66 0.55 4.18 13.85
C GLN A 66 1.52 3.70 14.96
N GLU A 67 1.25 2.52 15.52
CA GLU A 67 2.09 1.92 16.56
C GLU A 67 3.51 1.58 16.04
N MET A 68 3.62 1.18 14.77
CA MET A 68 4.89 0.86 14.12
C MET A 68 5.69 2.10 13.75
N MET A 69 5.01 3.21 13.43
CA MET A 69 5.66 4.49 13.11
C MET A 69 6.53 4.98 14.26
N SER A 70 6.08 4.84 15.51
CA SER A 70 6.83 5.29 16.69
C SER A 70 8.23 4.65 16.80
N ARG A 71 8.36 3.39 16.37
CA ARG A 71 9.63 2.65 16.37
C ARG A 71 10.51 3.04 15.19
N LEU A 72 9.92 3.18 14.01
CA LEU A 72 10.63 3.63 12.80
C LEU A 72 11.17 5.05 12.93
N THR A 73 10.42 5.97 13.54
CA THR A 73 10.93 7.33 13.82
C THR A 73 12.12 7.30 14.78
N ALA A 74 12.13 6.39 15.76
CA ALA A 74 13.26 6.27 16.69
C ALA A 74 14.52 5.74 15.98
N GLU A 75 14.39 4.78 15.06
CA GLU A 75 15.51 4.23 14.29
C GLU A 75 16.04 5.21 13.23
N LEU A 76 15.15 5.91 12.51
CA LEU A 76 15.54 6.91 11.50
C LEU A 76 16.19 8.16 12.13
N VAL A 77 15.75 8.58 13.33
CA VAL A 77 16.39 9.68 14.07
C VAL A 77 17.71 9.24 14.72
N GLY A 78 17.86 7.94 15.01
CA GLY A 78 19.11 7.34 15.50
C GLY A 78 20.20 7.18 14.45
N LEU A 79 19.81 7.07 13.17
CA LEU A 79 20.71 7.15 12.00
C LEU A 79 20.99 8.62 11.66
N LYS A 80 21.79 9.30 12.49
CA LYS A 80 22.42 10.57 12.08
C LYS A 80 23.33 10.31 10.88
N ILE A 81 23.01 10.95 9.75
CA ILE A 81 23.90 11.12 8.58
C ILE A 81 25.16 11.88 8.99
#